data_AF-A0A963WCC9-F1
#
_entry.id   AF-A0A963WCC9-F1
#
_cell.length_a   1.000
_cell.length_b   1.000
_cell.length_c   1.000
_cell.angle_alpha   90.00
_cell.angle_beta   90.00
_cell.angle_gamma   90.00
#
_symmetry.space_group_name_H-M   'P 1'
#
loop_
_entity.id
_entity.type
_entity.pdbx_description
1 polymer ?
#
loop_
_entity_poly.entity_id
_entity_poly.type
_entity_poly.pdbx_seq_one_letter_code
_entity_poly.pdbx_strand_id
1 'polypeptide(L)'
;LKGIARNPLIIGISGGVLLSVSPLPVPALVVPAGAALSALFLPLMLVCIGGAMQLSRLRGTGSLAWEATAWRLCVGPLLTVVLALAMGVRGEPLGVLFLLISSPVAAASFVMVVAARGDGVLAANIVVLTTLLSIVTVTLGFFLLSLFALVGQPG
;
A
#
# COMPACT_ATOMS: atom_id res chain seq x y z
N LEU A 1 22.12 9.17 5.76
CA LEU A 1 21.69 10.19 4.77
C LEU A 1 22.14 9.87 3.33
N LYS A 2 23.45 9.71 3.06
CA LYS A 2 23.98 9.41 1.70
C LYS A 2 23.41 8.14 1.03
N GLY A 3 23.03 7.12 1.82
CA GLY A 3 22.44 5.87 1.33
C GLY A 3 20.97 5.97 0.89
N ILE A 4 20.18 6.88 1.48
CA ILE A 4 18.78 7.12 1.11
C ILE A 4 18.73 7.93 -0.19
N ALA A 5 19.57 8.95 -0.34
CA ALA A 5 19.62 9.78 -1.55
C ALA A 5 20.08 9.01 -2.82
N ARG A 6 20.76 7.88 -2.67
CA ARG A 6 21.11 6.97 -3.77
C ARG A 6 20.05 5.91 -4.07
N ASN A 7 18.91 5.92 -3.37
CA ASN A 7 17.86 4.96 -3.61
C ASN A 7 17.28 5.20 -5.02
N PRO A 8 17.37 4.21 -5.93
CA PRO A 8 16.91 4.38 -7.31
C PRO A 8 15.42 4.72 -7.39
N LEU A 9 14.60 4.33 -6.41
CA LEU A 9 13.20 4.75 -6.32
C LEU A 9 13.05 6.26 -6.10
N ILE A 10 13.84 6.83 -5.18
CA ILE A 10 13.77 8.26 -4.86
C ILE A 10 14.24 9.09 -6.05
N ILE A 11 15.32 8.65 -6.72
CA ILE A 11 15.84 9.30 -7.93
C ILE A 11 14.80 9.22 -9.06
N GLY A 12 14.16 8.06 -9.26
CA GLY A 12 13.10 7.90 -10.26
C GLY A 12 11.88 8.79 -10.01
N ILE A 13 11.35 8.82 -8.78
CA ILE A 13 10.19 9.64 -8.42
C ILE A 13 10.52 11.13 -8.55
N SER A 14 11.67 11.57 -8.03
CA SER A 14 12.08 12.98 -8.12
C SER A 14 12.30 13.41 -9.58
N GLY A 15 12.94 12.58 -10.41
CA GLY A 15 13.08 12.84 -11.85
C GLY A 15 11.73 12.92 -12.57
N GLY A 16 10.80 12.01 -12.27
CA GLY A 16 9.45 12.04 -12.84
C GLY A 16 8.65 13.28 -12.45
N VAL A 17 8.73 13.70 -11.18
CA VAL A 17 8.07 14.93 -10.70
C VAL A 17 8.68 16.16 -11.35
N LEU A 18 10.02 16.25 -11.46
CA LEU A 18 10.69 17.36 -12.12
C LEU A 18 10.30 17.47 -13.60
N LEU A 19 10.20 16.34 -14.31
CA LEU A 19 9.72 16.32 -15.70
C LEU A 19 8.25 16.70 -15.83
N SER A 20 7.40 16.32 -14.87
CA SER A 20 5.97 16.65 -14.85
C SER A 20 5.71 18.14 -14.64
N VAL A 21 6.52 18.79 -13.80
CA VAL A 21 6.40 20.24 -13.52
C VAL A 21 7.12 21.10 -14.57
N SER A 22 8.10 20.54 -15.28
CA SER A 22 8.83 21.24 -16.32
C SER A 22 7.98 21.39 -17.59
N PRO A 23 7.96 22.57 -18.25
CA PRO A 23 7.27 22.79 -19.53
C PRO A 23 7.99 22.16 -20.74
N LEU A 24 8.96 21.26 -20.50
CA LEU A 24 9.77 20.65 -21.55
C LEU A 24 8.94 19.58 -22.28
N PRO A 25 8.99 19.52 -23.62
CA PRO A 25 8.33 18.46 -24.36
C PRO A 25 8.94 17.12 -23.96
N VAL A 26 8.14 16.26 -23.33
CA VAL A 26 8.55 14.89 -23.00
C VAL A 26 8.83 14.14 -24.30
N PRO A 27 9.99 13.46 -24.43
CA PRO A 27 10.30 12.70 -25.63
C PRO A 27 9.22 11.63 -25.88
N ALA A 28 8.80 11.47 -27.14
CA ALA A 28 7.71 10.56 -27.53
C ALA A 28 7.94 9.09 -27.10
N LEU A 29 9.18 8.72 -26.79
CA LEU A 29 9.55 7.39 -26.29
C LEU A 29 9.28 7.21 -24.78
N VAL A 30 9.34 8.27 -23.97
CA VAL A 30 9.31 8.19 -22.50
C VAL A 30 7.95 7.74 -21.98
N VAL A 31 6.87 8.27 -22.55
CA VAL A 31 5.50 7.93 -22.15
C VAL A 31 5.15 6.46 -22.43
N PRO A 32 5.31 5.93 -23.67
CA PRO A 32 5.00 4.53 -23.94
C PRO A 32 5.97 3.56 -23.25
N ALA A 33 7.27 3.90 -23.16
CA ALA A 33 8.22 3.06 -22.43
C ALA A 33 7.92 3.01 -20.93
N GLY A 34 7.59 4.16 -20.33
CA GLY A 34 7.17 4.26 -18.93
C GLY A 34 5.90 3.45 -18.67
N ALA A 35 4.88 3.60 -19.52
CA ALA A 35 3.63 2.86 -19.40
C ALA A 35 3.84 1.33 -19.49
N ALA A 36 4.65 0.86 -20.44
CA ALA A 36 4.97 -0.56 -20.58
C ALA A 36 5.72 -1.10 -19.34
N LEU A 37 6.69 -0.32 -18.83
CA LEU A 37 7.47 -0.71 -17.65
C LEU A 37 6.60 -0.73 -16.38
N SER A 38 5.72 0.25 -16.21
CA SER A 38 4.77 0.30 -15.09
C SER A 38 3.78 -0.86 -15.11
N ALA A 39 3.30 -1.25 -16.30
CA ALA A 39 2.41 -2.41 -16.44
C ALA A 39 3.10 -3.73 -16.05
N LEU A 40 4.39 -3.86 -16.32
CA LEU A 40 5.19 -5.04 -15.95
C LEU A 40 5.71 -5.01 -14.50
N PHE A 41 5.78 -3.83 -13.89
CA PHE A 41 6.30 -3.68 -12.54
C PHE A 41 5.49 -4.46 -11.51
N LEU A 42 4.16 -4.32 -11.53
CA LEU A 42 3.29 -5.01 -10.59
C LEU A 42 3.41 -6.55 -10.66
N PRO A 43 3.32 -7.22 -11.82
CA PRO A 43 3.48 -8.66 -11.89
C PRO A 43 4.89 -9.13 -11.51
N LEU A 44 5.95 -8.42 -11.94
CA LEU A 44 7.33 -8.74 -11.53
C LEU A 44 7.50 -8.62 -10.01
N MET A 45 6.94 -7.57 -9.41
CA MET A 45 6.94 -7.36 -7.97
C MET A 45 6.28 -8.50 -7.23
N LEU A 46 5.10 -8.95 -7.69
CA LEU A 46 4.40 -10.09 -7.08
C LEU A 46 5.22 -11.39 -7.20
N VAL A 47 5.89 -11.62 -8.34
CA VAL A 47 6.80 -12.76 -8.51
C VAL A 47 8.00 -12.67 -7.57
N CYS A 48 8.64 -11.51 -7.45
CA CYS A 48 9.77 -11.30 -6.53
C CYS A 48 9.37 -11.46 -5.06
N ILE A 49 8.21 -10.93 -4.68
CA ILE A 49 7.65 -11.12 -3.33
C ILE A 49 7.41 -12.60 -3.09
N GLY A 50 6.72 -13.29 -4.01
CA GLY A 50 6.47 -14.73 -3.93
C GLY A 50 7.74 -15.58 -3.85
N GLY A 51 8.80 -15.22 -4.58
CA GLY A 51 10.10 -15.89 -4.54
C GLY A 51 10.95 -15.58 -3.32
N ALA A 52 10.81 -14.39 -2.73
CA ALA A 52 11.49 -13.98 -1.49
C ALA A 52 10.78 -14.48 -0.23
N MET A 53 9.53 -14.94 -0.35
CA MET A 53 8.76 -15.48 0.75
C MET A 53 9.30 -16.83 1.21
N GLN A 54 9.48 -16.95 2.51
CA GLN A 54 9.78 -18.23 3.15
C GLN A 54 8.59 -18.65 4.00
N LEU A 55 7.75 -19.55 3.48
CA LEU A 55 6.51 -20.04 4.10
C LEU A 55 6.73 -20.61 5.51
N SER A 56 7.91 -21.19 5.74
CA SER A 56 8.35 -21.70 7.05
C SER A 56 8.55 -20.60 8.09
N ARG A 57 8.95 -19.38 7.68
CA ARG A 57 9.08 -18.21 8.58
C ARG A 57 7.77 -17.45 8.77
N LEU A 58 6.81 -17.56 7.83
CA LEU A 58 5.46 -17.02 8.01
C LEU A 58 4.75 -17.60 9.25
N ARG A 59 4.98 -18.88 9.57
CA ARG A 59 4.43 -19.53 10.78
C ARG A 59 5.22 -19.23 12.07
N GLY A 60 6.52 -18.94 11.96
CA GLY A 60 7.42 -18.72 13.12
C GLY A 60 7.57 -17.27 13.58
N THR A 61 7.17 -16.28 12.77
CA THR A 61 7.30 -14.84 13.10
C THR A 61 6.03 -14.29 13.79
N GLY A 62 5.25 -15.17 14.42
CA GLY A 62 3.81 -15.05 14.69
C GLY A 62 3.34 -14.01 15.73
N SER A 63 4.22 -13.24 16.37
CA SER A 63 3.80 -12.17 17.30
C SER A 63 3.89 -10.79 16.65
N LEU A 64 5.06 -10.34 16.20
CA LEU A 64 5.20 -8.98 15.63
C LEU A 64 4.37 -8.75 14.36
N ALA A 65 4.30 -9.72 13.45
CA ALA A 65 3.54 -9.56 12.21
C ALA A 65 2.03 -9.59 12.47
N TRP A 66 1.58 -10.40 13.44
CA TRP A 66 0.18 -10.46 13.85
C TRP A 66 -0.23 -9.19 14.61
N GLU A 67 0.59 -8.71 15.53
CA GLU A 67 0.36 -7.48 16.29
C GLU A 67 0.38 -6.24 15.38
N ALA A 68 1.34 -6.14 14.46
CA ALA A 68 1.41 -5.03 13.51
C ALA A 68 0.22 -5.04 12.54
N THR A 69 -0.22 -6.22 12.11
CA THR A 69 -1.38 -6.33 11.24
C THR A 69 -2.66 -6.04 12.02
N ALA A 70 -2.84 -6.58 13.23
CA ALA A 70 -3.99 -6.32 14.09
C ALA A 70 -4.09 -4.83 14.46
N TRP A 71 -2.97 -4.17 14.78
CA TRP A 71 -2.95 -2.74 15.04
C TRP A 71 -3.35 -1.93 13.81
N ARG A 72 -2.78 -2.27 12.64
CA ARG A 72 -3.04 -1.52 11.40
C ARG A 72 -4.45 -1.76 10.84
N LEU A 73 -5.00 -2.96 11.00
CA LEU A 73 -6.33 -3.35 10.50
C LEU A 73 -7.49 -3.05 11.46
N CYS A 74 -7.26 -3.03 12.79
CA CYS A 74 -8.32 -2.70 13.73
C CYS A 74 -8.24 -1.26 14.20
N VAL A 75 -7.06 -0.79 14.63
CA VAL A 75 -6.91 0.54 15.22
C VAL A 75 -6.98 1.63 14.16
N GLY A 76 -6.30 1.44 13.01
CA GLY A 76 -6.28 2.39 11.90
C GLY A 76 -7.68 2.78 11.38
N PRO A 77 -8.48 1.83 10.87
CA PRO A 77 -9.81 2.16 10.35
C PRO A 77 -10.79 2.58 11.45
N LEU A 78 -10.71 2.01 12.67
CA LEU A 78 -11.60 2.41 13.76
C LEU A 78 -11.36 3.87 14.18
N LEU A 79 -10.10 4.30 14.35
CA LEU A 79 -9.78 5.70 14.62
C LEU A 79 -10.21 6.61 13.48
N THR A 80 -10.03 6.17 12.24
CA THR A 80 -10.40 6.96 11.06
C THR A 80 -11.91 7.18 11.00
N VAL A 81 -12.71 6.13 11.23
CA VAL A 81 -14.17 6.24 11.26
C VAL A 81 -14.60 7.15 12.42
N VAL A 82 -14.03 6.99 13.61
CA VAL A 82 -14.35 7.85 14.77
C VAL A 82 -13.99 9.32 14.51
N LEU A 83 -12.80 9.59 13.98
CA LEU A 83 -12.35 10.95 13.65
C LEU A 83 -13.17 11.57 12.52
N ALA A 84 -13.44 10.83 11.45
CA ALA A 84 -14.23 11.32 10.32
C ALA A 84 -15.67 11.62 10.74
N LEU A 85 -16.28 10.79 11.58
CA LEU A 85 -17.59 11.06 12.19
C LEU A 85 -17.57 12.28 13.11
N ALA A 86 -16.51 12.44 13.92
CA ALA A 86 -16.33 13.61 14.78
C ALA A 86 -16.15 14.91 13.97
N MET A 87 -15.55 14.82 12.78
CA MET A 87 -15.43 15.93 11.83
C MET A 87 -16.69 16.12 10.97
N GLY A 88 -17.73 15.30 11.15
CA GLY A 88 -19.00 15.41 10.43
C GLY A 88 -19.00 14.82 9.01
N VAL A 89 -17.95 14.10 8.61
CA VAL A 89 -17.85 13.46 7.30
C VAL A 89 -18.76 12.23 7.25
N ARG A 90 -19.72 12.21 6.33
CA ARG A 90 -20.72 11.14 6.16
C ARG A 90 -20.89 10.80 4.67
N GLY A 91 -21.38 9.60 4.38
CA GLY A 91 -21.69 9.15 3.02
C GLY A 91 -20.47 8.66 2.23
N GLU A 92 -20.46 8.92 0.93
CA GLU A 92 -19.42 8.52 -0.02
C GLU A 92 -17.97 8.87 0.42
N PRO A 93 -17.65 10.10 0.89
CA PRO A 93 -16.28 10.45 1.26
C PRO A 93 -15.76 9.66 2.46
N LEU A 94 -16.65 9.20 3.35
CA LEU A 94 -16.27 8.32 4.46
C LEU A 94 -15.86 6.93 3.95
N GLY A 95 -16.56 6.42 2.93
CA GLY A 95 -16.24 5.17 2.25
C GLY A 95 -14.87 5.22 1.56
N VAL A 96 -14.58 6.32 0.84
CA VAL A 96 -13.27 6.52 0.18
C VAL A 96 -12.14 6.60 1.20
N LEU A 97 -12.30 7.38 2.27
CA LEU A 97 -11.32 7.48 3.37
C LEU A 97 -11.04 6.12 4.01
N PHE A 98 -12.09 5.35 4.29
CA PHE A 98 -11.95 4.01 4.83
C PHE A 98 -11.17 3.09 3.87
N LEU A 99 -11.50 3.11 2.58
CA LEU A 99 -10.80 2.29 1.57
C LEU A 99 -9.32 2.68 1.43
N LEU A 100 -8.99 3.96 1.47
CA LEU A 100 -7.61 4.46 1.41
C LEU A 100 -6.78 3.96 2.59
N ILE A 101 -7.35 3.94 3.80
CA ILE A 101 -6.66 3.53 5.02
C ILE A 101 -6.63 2.02 5.23
N SER A 102 -7.67 1.33 4.75
CA SER A 102 -7.77 -0.14 4.79
C SER A 102 -6.95 -0.81 3.68
N SER A 103 -6.43 -0.02 2.73
CA SER A 103 -5.54 -0.48 1.66
C SER A 103 -4.32 -1.22 2.24
N PRO A 104 -3.93 -2.37 1.65
CA PRO A 104 -2.81 -3.14 2.15
C PRO A 104 -1.49 -2.38 2.01
N VAL A 105 -0.45 -2.86 2.70
CA VAL A 105 0.88 -2.24 2.65
C VAL A 105 1.38 -2.18 1.20
N ALA A 106 1.85 -1.01 0.78
CA ALA A 106 2.33 -0.79 -0.58
C ALA A 106 3.49 -1.75 -0.93
N ALA A 107 3.33 -2.50 -2.03
CA ALA A 107 4.35 -3.43 -2.54
C ALA A 107 5.70 -2.75 -2.77
N ALA A 108 5.72 -1.47 -3.16
CA ALA A 108 6.95 -0.69 -3.34
C ALA A 108 7.84 -0.61 -2.08
N SER A 109 7.25 -0.74 -0.88
CA SER A 109 7.99 -0.77 0.39
C SER A 109 8.95 -1.97 0.46
N PHE A 110 8.63 -3.10 -0.19
CA PHE A 110 9.53 -4.26 -0.28
C PHE A 110 10.82 -3.91 -1.04
N VAL A 111 10.70 -3.29 -2.21
CA VAL A 111 11.88 -2.87 -3.00
C VAL A 111 12.72 -1.89 -2.20
N MET A 112 12.09 -0.99 -1.44
CA MET A 112 12.81 -0.07 -0.57
C MET A 112 13.62 -0.79 0.52
N VAL A 113 13.06 -1.80 1.18
CA VAL A 113 13.77 -2.59 2.20
C VAL A 113 14.93 -3.38 1.59
N VAL A 114 14.71 -4.01 0.43
CA VAL A 114 15.75 -4.75 -0.29
C VAL A 114 16.86 -3.80 -0.76
N ALA A 115 16.52 -2.63 -1.30
CA ALA A 115 17.48 -1.61 -1.73
C ALA A 115 18.29 -1.05 -0.55
N ALA A 116 17.70 -0.97 0.64
CA ALA A 116 18.37 -0.57 1.87
C ALA A 116 19.24 -1.66 2.51
N ARG A 117 19.38 -2.84 1.88
CA ARG A 117 20.03 -4.04 2.44
C ARG A 117 19.39 -4.52 3.76
N GLY A 118 18.10 -4.26 3.95
CA GLY A 118 17.32 -4.77 5.08
C GLY A 118 16.81 -6.20 4.84
N ASP A 119 15.99 -6.70 5.77
CA ASP A 119 15.41 -8.04 5.67
C ASP A 119 14.25 -8.07 4.66
N GLY A 120 14.58 -8.43 3.41
CA GLY A 120 13.61 -8.59 2.33
C GLY A 120 12.60 -9.72 2.59
N VAL A 121 12.99 -10.78 3.31
CA VAL A 121 12.10 -11.92 3.61
C VAL A 121 11.00 -11.47 4.59
N LEU A 122 11.38 -10.71 5.62
CA LEU A 122 10.43 -10.13 6.57
C LEU A 122 9.49 -9.15 5.87
N ALA A 123 10.02 -8.26 5.01
CA ALA A 123 9.21 -7.30 4.28
C ALA A 123 8.22 -7.97 3.31
N ALA A 124 8.66 -8.98 2.56
CA ALA A 124 7.80 -9.77 1.67
C ALA A 124 6.66 -10.44 2.46
N ASN A 125 6.99 -11.05 3.60
CA ASN A 125 6.00 -11.68 4.47
C ASN A 125 4.96 -10.68 5.00
N ILE A 126 5.38 -9.48 5.42
CA ILE A 126 4.46 -8.41 5.87
C ILE A 126 3.53 -7.96 4.74
N VAL A 127 4.07 -7.72 3.53
CA VAL A 127 3.25 -7.29 2.38
C VAL A 127 2.19 -8.34 2.05
N VAL A 128 2.55 -9.63 2.01
CA VAL A 128 1.58 -10.68 1.70
C VAL A 128 0.57 -10.88 2.82
N LEU A 129 1.02 -10.90 4.09
CA LEU A 129 0.12 -11.08 5.22
C LEU A 129 -0.91 -9.93 5.28
N THR A 130 -0.45 -8.69 5.11
CA THR A 130 -1.35 -7.51 5.11
C THR A 130 -2.25 -7.49 3.88
N THR A 131 -1.82 -7.99 2.73
CA THR A 131 -2.66 -8.10 1.52
C THR A 131 -3.77 -9.15 1.72
N LEU A 132 -3.42 -10.35 2.20
CA LEU A 132 -4.39 -11.40 2.48
C LEU A 132 -5.39 -10.99 3.57
N LEU A 133 -4.90 -10.38 4.65
CA LEU A 133 -5.77 -9.96 5.76
C LEU A 133 -6.60 -8.72 5.39
N SER A 134 -6.06 -7.79 4.61
CA SER A 134 -6.80 -6.62 4.10
C SER A 134 -8.00 -7.05 3.25
N ILE A 135 -7.91 -8.10 2.43
CA ILE A 135 -9.09 -8.60 1.69
C ILE A 135 -10.24 -8.91 2.66
N VAL A 136 -9.98 -9.62 3.76
CA VAL A 136 -11.00 -9.97 4.75
C VAL A 136 -11.47 -8.74 5.52
N THR A 137 -10.56 -7.89 5.99
CA THR A 137 -10.91 -6.73 6.83
C THR A 137 -11.53 -5.56 6.05
N VAL A 138 -11.10 -5.29 4.83
CA VAL A 138 -11.76 -4.34 3.93
C VAL A 138 -13.17 -4.84 3.65
N THR A 139 -13.34 -6.11 3.29
CA THR A 139 -14.65 -6.68 2.98
C THR A 139 -15.58 -6.61 4.19
N LEU A 140 -15.14 -7.09 5.36
CA LEU A 140 -15.94 -7.04 6.59
C LEU A 140 -16.20 -5.61 7.07
N GLY A 141 -15.20 -4.74 7.05
CA GLY A 141 -15.32 -3.36 7.52
C GLY A 141 -16.18 -2.50 6.60
N PHE A 142 -16.07 -2.67 5.28
CA PHE A 142 -16.95 -2.02 4.31
C PHE A 142 -18.38 -2.56 4.42
N PHE A 143 -18.55 -3.88 4.62
CA PHE A 143 -19.85 -4.49 4.88
C PHE A 143 -20.50 -3.93 6.16
N LEU A 144 -19.74 -3.80 7.26
CA LEU A 144 -20.22 -3.20 8.50
C LEU A 144 -20.60 -1.73 8.31
N LEU A 145 -19.76 -0.93 7.64
CA LEU A 145 -20.06 0.47 7.33
C LEU A 145 -21.33 0.62 6.47
N SER A 146 -21.54 -0.31 5.54
CA SER A 146 -22.75 -0.38 4.72
C SER A 146 -23.97 -0.82 5.55
N LEU A 147 -23.80 -1.78 6.47
CA LEU A 147 -24.85 -2.27 7.38
C LEU A 147 -25.32 -1.19 8.37
N PHE A 148 -24.41 -0.36 8.86
CA PHE A 148 -24.73 0.81 9.69
C PHE A 148 -25.26 2.01 8.89
N ALA A 149 -25.54 1.85 7.58
CA ALA A 149 -26.07 2.86 6.67
C ALA A 149 -25.23 4.16 6.60
N LEU A 150 -23.93 4.09 6.91
CA LEU A 150 -23.03 5.24 6.92
C LEU A 150 -22.43 5.56 5.55
N VAL A 151 -22.38 4.56 4.65
CA VAL A 151 -21.79 4.65 3.30
C VAL A 151 -22.85 4.52 2.18
N GLY A 152 -24.13 4.39 2.53
CA GLY A 152 -25.22 4.27 1.56
C GLY A 152 -26.43 5.12 1.94
N GLN A 153 -26.39 6.42 1.69
CA GLN A 153 -27.61 7.15 1.34
C GLN A 153 -27.61 7.35 -0.17
N PRO A 154 -28.63 6.85 -0.90
CA PRO A 154 -28.84 7.22 -2.28
C PRO A 154 -29.25 8.70 -2.32
N GLY A 155 -28.33 9.54 -2.77
CA GLY A 155 -28.65 10.89 -3.24
C GLY A 155 -29.03 10.82 -4.70
#